data_AF-A0A292R7R6-F1
#
_entry.id   AF-A0A292R7R6-F1
#
_cell.length_a   1.000
_cell.length_b   1.000
_cell.length_c   1.000
_cell.angle_alpha   90.00
_cell.angle_beta   90.00
_cell.angle_gamma   90.00
#
_symmetry.space_group_name_H-M   'P 1'
#
loop_
_entity.id
_entity.type
_entity.pdbx_description
1 polymer ?
#
loop_
_entity_poly.entity_id
_entity_poly.type
_entity_poly.pdbx_seq_one_letter_code
_entity_poly.pdbx_strand_id
1 'polypeptide(L)'
;MNKDLTCNQVSALINFYIEGKLNPRLKKYVDLHLEKCQNCRKKIQDLTRILNNFKELKKNITEEKVEELNKDFVRNLSAYVDNELNPNENIKIKKMTISNPSARKELETMYKFKKLMYSSYEKTKNDVKYDYAKNIMTKIQEFPDYTTTYFYKLACVFVLIIMSIIGGFIYLYL
;
A
#
# COMPACT_ATOMS: atom_id res chain seq x y z
N MET A 1 -26.94 -10.23 -53.80
CA MET A 1 -28.23 -10.26 -53.08
C MET A 1 -28.27 -9.07 -52.13
N ASN A 2 -28.90 -7.96 -52.55
CA ASN A 2 -29.02 -6.75 -51.73
C ASN A 2 -30.18 -6.94 -50.75
N LYS A 3 -29.89 -7.47 -49.56
CA LYS A 3 -30.86 -7.51 -48.46
C LYS A 3 -30.93 -6.12 -47.84
N ASP A 4 -31.89 -5.31 -48.27
CA ASP A 4 -32.24 -4.08 -47.57
C ASP A 4 -32.87 -4.46 -46.22
N LEU A 5 -32.35 -3.88 -45.13
CA LEU A 5 -32.91 -4.12 -43.80
C LEU A 5 -34.21 -3.35 -43.63
N THR A 6 -35.14 -3.88 -42.84
CA THR A 6 -36.34 -3.14 -42.44
C THR A 6 -36.06 -2.25 -41.21
N CYS A 7 -36.88 -1.23 -40.99
CA CYS A 7 -36.74 -0.33 -39.84
C CYS A 7 -36.76 -1.07 -38.48
N ASN A 8 -37.48 -2.19 -38.39
CA ASN A 8 -37.55 -3.02 -37.19
C ASN A 8 -36.23 -3.78 -36.95
N GLN A 9 -35.64 -4.32 -38.02
CA GLN A 9 -34.33 -4.98 -37.95
C GLN A 9 -33.23 -3.99 -37.57
N VAL A 10 -33.26 -2.78 -38.14
CA VAL A 10 -32.33 -1.72 -37.76
C VAL A 10 -32.53 -1.34 -36.30
N SER A 11 -33.78 -1.17 -35.84
CA SER A 11 -34.07 -0.83 -34.44
C SER A 11 -33.50 -1.85 -33.43
N ALA A 12 -33.55 -3.14 -33.74
CA ALA A 12 -32.93 -4.19 -32.91
C ALA A 12 -31.39 -4.14 -32.91
N LEU A 13 -30.79 -3.59 -33.98
CA LEU A 13 -29.35 -3.51 -34.17
C LEU A 13 -28.73 -2.17 -33.75
N ILE A 14 -29.55 -1.15 -33.42
CA ILE A 14 -29.09 0.21 -33.08
C ILE A 14 -28.05 0.20 -31.96
N ASN A 15 -28.27 -0.56 -30.89
CA ASN A 15 -27.33 -0.60 -29.76
C ASN A 15 -25.96 -1.15 -30.17
N PHE A 16 -25.94 -2.25 -30.92
CA PHE A 16 -24.70 -2.85 -31.44
C PHE A 16 -24.01 -1.95 -32.47
N TYR A 17 -24.78 -1.18 -33.24
CA TYR A 17 -24.28 -0.21 -34.19
C TYR A 17 -23.56 0.95 -33.50
N ILE A 18 -24.19 1.55 -32.48
CA ILE A 18 -23.61 2.66 -31.70
C ILE A 18 -22.36 2.20 -30.93
N GLU A 19 -22.36 0.97 -30.40
CA GLU A 19 -21.20 0.40 -29.70
C GLU A 19 -20.07 -0.10 -30.63
N GLY A 20 -20.28 -0.06 -31.95
CA GLY A 20 -19.28 -0.53 -32.93
C GLY A 20 -19.06 -2.04 -32.94
N LYS A 21 -19.97 -2.83 -32.33
CA LYS A 21 -19.86 -4.29 -32.18
C LYS A 21 -20.50 -5.08 -33.33
N LEU A 22 -20.95 -4.40 -34.39
CA LEU A 22 -21.51 -5.07 -35.56
C LEU A 22 -20.43 -5.65 -36.47
N ASN A 23 -20.75 -6.82 -37.05
CA ASN A 23 -19.95 -7.40 -38.12
C ASN A 23 -19.87 -6.41 -39.32
N PRO A 24 -18.70 -6.25 -39.97
CA PRO A 24 -18.52 -5.35 -41.11
C PRO A 24 -19.58 -5.47 -42.23
N ARG A 25 -20.08 -6.69 -42.48
CA ARG A 25 -21.17 -6.90 -43.46
C ARG A 25 -22.50 -6.34 -42.98
N LEU A 26 -22.86 -6.58 -41.72
CA LEU A 26 -24.09 -6.04 -41.12
C LEU A 26 -24.04 -4.52 -41.02
N LYS A 27 -22.87 -3.97 -40.71
CA LYS A 27 -22.65 -2.52 -40.67
C LYS A 27 -22.99 -1.88 -42.02
N LYS A 28 -22.46 -2.42 -43.13
CA LYS A 28 -22.79 -1.95 -44.49
C LYS A 28 -24.29 -1.99 -44.79
N TYR A 29 -25.01 -3.02 -44.34
CA TYR A 29 -26.47 -3.09 -44.55
C TYR A 29 -27.23 -2.05 -43.73
N VAL A 30 -26.77 -1.76 -42.50
CA VAL A 30 -27.34 -0.68 -41.69
C VAL A 30 -27.03 0.68 -42.33
N ASP A 31 -25.80 0.90 -42.81
CA ASP A 31 -25.40 2.15 -43.48
C ASP A 31 -26.27 2.43 -44.72
N LEU A 32 -26.48 1.42 -45.58
CA LEU A 32 -27.36 1.50 -46.75
C LEU A 32 -28.82 1.84 -46.37
N HIS A 33 -29.32 1.29 -45.26
CA HIS A 33 -30.65 1.63 -44.77
C HIS A 33 -30.70 3.07 -44.24
N LEU A 34 -29.66 3.55 -43.56
CA LEU A 34 -29.58 4.91 -43.00
C LEU A 34 -29.41 5.99 -44.07
N GLU A 35 -28.94 5.64 -45.27
CA GLU A 35 -28.97 6.52 -46.44
C GLU A 35 -30.39 6.77 -46.95
N LYS A 36 -31.27 5.76 -46.86
CA LYS A 36 -32.65 5.83 -47.38
C LYS A 36 -33.67 6.27 -46.33
N CYS A 37 -33.48 5.89 -45.07
CA CYS A 37 -34.46 6.08 -44.01
C CYS A 37 -34.07 7.19 -43.04
N GLN A 38 -34.72 8.36 -43.18
CA GLN A 38 -34.51 9.49 -42.28
C GLN A 38 -34.98 9.22 -40.83
N ASN A 39 -36.01 8.39 -40.64
CA ASN A 39 -36.52 8.07 -39.29
C ASN A 39 -35.52 7.29 -38.45
N CYS A 40 -34.88 6.26 -39.04
CA CYS A 40 -33.84 5.49 -38.37
C CYS A 40 -32.58 6.33 -38.11
N ARG A 41 -32.21 7.22 -39.05
CA ARG A 41 -31.09 8.15 -38.88
C ARG A 41 -31.31 9.09 -37.68
N LYS A 42 -32.48 9.71 -37.56
CA LYS A 42 -32.83 10.57 -36.42
C LYS A 42 -32.77 9.81 -35.10
N LYS A 43 -33.35 8.60 -35.03
CA LYS A 43 -33.30 7.76 -33.82
C LYS A 43 -31.86 7.48 -33.35
N ILE A 44 -30.95 7.13 -34.27
CA ILE A 44 -29.55 6.89 -33.92
C ILE A 44 -28.87 8.18 -33.44
N GLN A 45 -29.15 9.30 -34.09
CA GLN A 45 -28.59 10.60 -33.72
C GLN A 45 -29.05 11.03 -32.32
N ASP A 46 -30.34 10.89 -32.02
CA ASP A 46 -30.91 11.22 -30.71
C ASP A 46 -30.32 10.34 -29.60
N LEU A 47 -30.24 9.02 -29.82
CA LEU A 47 -29.64 8.09 -28.86
C LEU A 47 -28.16 8.37 -28.64
N THR A 48 -27.42 8.69 -29.71
CA THR A 48 -25.99 9.06 -29.61
C THR A 48 -25.81 10.35 -28.83
N ARG A 49 -26.68 11.35 -29.05
CA ARG A 49 -26.68 12.61 -28.31
C ARG A 49 -26.94 12.39 -26.82
N ILE A 50 -27.96 11.59 -26.49
CA ILE A 50 -28.27 11.24 -25.10
C ILE A 50 -27.07 10.54 -24.46
N LEU A 51 -26.48 9.54 -25.11
CA LEU A 51 -25.31 8.82 -24.59
C LEU A 51 -24.10 9.74 -24.38
N ASN A 52 -23.86 10.69 -25.29
CA ASN A 52 -22.78 11.65 -25.15
C ASN A 52 -23.03 12.62 -23.99
N ASN A 53 -24.25 13.16 -23.86
CA ASN A 53 -24.63 13.99 -22.72
C ASN A 53 -24.46 13.24 -21.40
N PHE A 54 -24.84 11.95 -21.33
CA PHE A 54 -24.62 11.13 -20.14
C PHE A 54 -23.13 10.89 -19.85
N LYS A 55 -22.30 10.70 -20.87
CA LYS A 55 -20.84 10.57 -20.71
C LYS A 55 -20.22 11.87 -20.22
N GLU A 56 -20.65 13.02 -20.75
CA GLU A 56 -20.20 14.34 -20.31
C GLU A 56 -20.66 14.65 -18.88
N LEU A 57 -21.93 14.39 -18.54
CA LEU A 57 -22.42 14.51 -17.17
C LEU A 57 -21.64 13.61 -16.21
N LYS A 58 -21.37 12.35 -16.59
CA LYS A 58 -20.54 11.45 -15.79
C LYS A 58 -19.11 11.96 -15.65
N LYS A 59 -18.53 12.52 -16.73
CA LYS A 59 -17.19 13.11 -16.72
C LYS A 59 -17.14 14.32 -15.80
N ASN A 60 -18.10 15.25 -15.90
CA ASN A 60 -18.22 16.43 -15.04
C ASN A 60 -18.45 16.03 -13.58
N ILE A 61 -19.30 15.04 -13.29
CA ILE A 61 -19.48 14.50 -11.92
C ILE A 61 -18.20 13.83 -11.39
N THR A 62 -17.39 13.22 -12.26
CA THR A 62 -16.12 12.59 -11.87
C THR A 62 -15.01 13.63 -11.69
N GLU A 63 -15.00 14.68 -12.51
CA GLU A 63 -13.99 15.75 -12.49
C GLU A 63 -14.29 16.80 -11.40
N GLU A 64 -15.56 17.11 -11.10
CA GLU A 64 -15.94 18.03 -10.01
C GLU A 64 -15.79 17.43 -8.59
N LYS A 65 -15.53 16.12 -8.46
CA LYS A 65 -15.39 15.44 -7.15
C LYS A 65 -13.97 15.01 -6.79
N VAL A 66 -12.98 15.31 -7.62
CA VAL A 66 -11.58 15.24 -7.21
C VAL A 66 -11.17 16.63 -6.74
N GLU A 67 -11.64 17.03 -5.56
CA GLU A 67 -10.86 17.99 -4.78
C GLU A 67 -9.48 17.36 -4.63
N GLU A 68 -8.49 17.91 -5.33
CA GLU A 68 -7.12 17.45 -5.30
C GLU A 68 -6.69 17.45 -3.84
N LEU A 69 -6.59 16.25 -3.27
CA LEU A 69 -6.40 16.09 -1.85
C LEU A 69 -5.09 16.76 -1.48
N ASN A 70 -5.11 17.68 -0.50
CA ASN A 70 -3.93 18.44 -0.13
C ASN A 70 -2.73 17.49 0.06
N LYS A 71 -1.63 17.75 -0.65
CA LYS A 71 -0.42 16.92 -0.61
C LYS A 71 0.12 16.74 0.80
N ASP A 72 -0.01 17.76 1.65
CA ASP A 72 0.38 17.68 3.06
C ASP A 72 -0.50 16.70 3.84
N PHE A 73 -1.81 16.64 3.54
CA PHE A 73 -2.71 15.65 4.14
C PHE A 73 -2.27 14.23 3.75
N VAL A 74 -2.02 14.00 2.45
CA VAL A 74 -1.60 12.69 1.94
C VAL A 74 -0.27 12.25 2.57
N ARG A 75 0.71 13.15 2.67
CA ARG A 75 1.99 12.86 3.33
C ARG A 75 1.79 12.44 4.79
N ASN A 76 0.93 13.15 5.51
CA ASN A 76 0.66 12.91 6.92
C ASN A 76 -0.17 11.64 7.19
N LEU A 77 -0.79 11.01 6.18
CA LEU A 77 -1.52 9.75 6.37
C LEU A 77 -0.61 8.61 6.83
N SER A 78 0.64 8.57 6.35
CA SER A 78 1.63 7.56 6.78
C SER A 78 1.92 7.66 8.28
N ALA A 79 2.37 8.85 8.71
CA ALA A 79 2.60 9.18 10.12
C ALA A 79 1.35 8.98 11.00
N TYR A 80 0.15 9.25 10.47
CA TYR A 80 -1.11 8.98 11.18
C TYR A 80 -1.30 7.49 11.45
N VAL A 81 -1.08 6.64 10.45
CA VAL A 81 -1.25 5.17 10.54
C VAL A 81 -0.21 4.54 11.48
N ASP A 82 0.96 5.17 11.62
CA ASP A 82 2.03 4.74 12.52
C ASP A 82 2.01 5.42 13.89
N ASN A 83 1.00 6.25 14.17
CA ASN A 83 0.79 6.98 15.43
C ASN A 83 1.93 7.95 15.79
N GLU A 84 2.61 8.52 14.80
CA GLU A 84 3.71 9.47 14.98
C GLU A 84 3.22 10.93 15.07
N LEU A 85 1.96 11.18 14.71
CA LEU A 85 1.39 12.54 14.72
C LEU A 85 1.05 13.05 16.11
N ASN A 86 1.18 14.36 16.29
CA ASN A 86 0.72 15.02 17.51
C ASN A 86 -0.84 15.03 17.60
N PRO A 87 -1.42 15.26 18.79
CA PRO A 87 -2.88 15.20 18.97
C PRO A 87 -3.67 16.16 18.07
N ASN A 88 -3.15 17.36 17.81
CA ASN A 88 -3.82 18.37 16.97
C ASN A 88 -3.88 17.93 15.49
N GLU A 89 -2.79 17.38 14.98
CA GLU A 89 -2.72 16.84 13.62
C GLU A 89 -3.59 15.59 13.46
N ASN A 90 -3.61 14.73 14.48
CA ASN A 90 -4.47 13.55 14.51
C ASN A 90 -5.96 13.93 14.39
N ILE A 91 -6.39 14.99 15.09
CA ILE A 91 -7.75 15.54 14.97
C ILE A 91 -8.02 16.08 13.56
N LYS A 92 -7.06 16.80 12.95
CA LYS A 92 -7.20 17.30 11.57
C LYS A 92 -7.42 16.17 10.57
N ILE A 93 -6.63 15.09 10.66
CA ILE A 93 -6.78 13.92 9.78
C ILE A 93 -8.15 13.27 9.97
N LYS A 94 -8.59 13.07 11.22
CA LYS A 94 -9.92 12.53 11.54
C LYS A 94 -11.04 13.38 10.99
N LYS A 95 -10.98 14.70 11.17
CA LYS A 95 -11.99 15.63 10.66
C LYS A 95 -12.11 15.53 9.14
N MET A 96 -10.98 15.56 8.44
CA MET A 96 -10.93 15.50 6.97
C MET A 96 -11.45 14.17 6.41
N THR A 97 -11.13 13.04 7.05
CA THR A 97 -11.58 11.70 6.62
C THR A 97 -13.07 11.44 6.90
N ILE A 98 -13.65 12.13 7.89
CA ILE A 98 -15.09 12.11 8.15
C ILE A 98 -15.82 12.92 7.07
N SER A 99 -15.33 14.12 6.75
CA SER A 99 -16.00 15.04 5.82
C SER A 99 -15.80 14.70 4.35
N ASN A 100 -14.64 14.16 3.95
CA ASN A 100 -14.29 13.93 2.55
C ASN A 100 -14.16 12.42 2.24
N PRO A 101 -15.05 11.86 1.37
CA PRO A 101 -14.98 10.45 0.97
C PRO A 101 -13.69 10.05 0.24
N SER A 102 -13.06 10.96 -0.50
CA SER A 102 -11.77 10.73 -1.17
C SER A 102 -10.64 10.55 -0.14
N ALA A 103 -10.60 11.43 0.87
CA ALA A 103 -9.65 11.31 1.99
C ALA A 103 -9.79 10.00 2.76
N ARG A 104 -11.03 9.53 2.94
CA ARG A 104 -11.29 8.23 3.56
C ARG A 104 -10.73 7.07 2.74
N LYS A 105 -10.92 7.09 1.42
CA LYS A 105 -10.36 6.06 0.52
C LYS A 105 -8.84 6.02 0.55
N GLU A 106 -8.18 7.18 0.59
CA GLU A 106 -6.72 7.25 0.73
C GLU A 106 -6.24 6.67 2.07
N LEU A 107 -6.91 7.00 3.17
CA LEU A 107 -6.60 6.41 4.48
C LEU A 107 -6.78 4.88 4.49
N GLU A 108 -7.88 4.37 3.92
CA GLU A 108 -8.10 2.92 3.77
C GLU A 108 -7.00 2.25 2.94
N THR A 109 -6.51 2.93 1.91
CA THR A 109 -5.42 2.45 1.06
C THR A 109 -4.12 2.34 1.85
N MET A 110 -3.81 3.30 2.73
CA MET A 110 -2.64 3.20 3.62
C MET A 110 -2.75 2.01 4.59
N TYR A 111 -3.93 1.78 5.19
CA TYR A 111 -4.11 0.60 6.04
C TYR A 111 -3.97 -0.73 5.27
N LYS A 112 -4.48 -0.80 4.04
CA LYS A 112 -4.27 -1.97 3.17
C LYS A 112 -2.79 -2.18 2.88
N PHE A 113 -2.05 -1.13 2.57
CA PHE A 113 -0.61 -1.20 2.33
C PHE A 113 0.15 -1.71 3.56
N LYS A 114 -0.13 -1.17 4.76
CA LYS A 114 0.43 -1.65 6.02
C LYS A 114 0.17 -3.13 6.26
N LYS A 115 -1.06 -3.59 6.00
CA LYS A 115 -1.41 -5.01 6.11
C LYS A 115 -0.63 -5.89 5.13
N LEU A 116 -0.48 -5.44 3.88
CA LEU A 116 0.29 -6.16 2.86
C LEU A 116 1.77 -6.27 3.24
N MET A 117 2.36 -5.18 3.72
CA MET A 117 3.73 -5.16 4.23
C MET A 117 3.91 -6.15 5.38
N TYR A 118 3.00 -6.12 6.37
CA TYR A 118 3.04 -7.05 7.49
C TYR A 118 2.90 -8.51 7.04
N SER A 119 1.97 -8.81 6.12
CA SER A 119 1.82 -10.19 5.60
C SER A 119 3.05 -10.67 4.84
N SER A 120 3.70 -9.79 4.07
CA SER A 120 4.91 -10.12 3.31
C SER A 120 6.09 -10.36 4.26
N TYR A 121 6.18 -9.56 5.31
CA TYR A 121 7.14 -9.74 6.38
C TYR A 121 6.95 -11.07 7.11
N GLU A 122 5.74 -11.38 7.60
CA GLU A 122 5.47 -12.64 8.31
C GLU A 122 5.71 -13.87 7.41
N LYS A 123 5.36 -13.78 6.12
CA LYS A 123 5.67 -14.85 5.16
C LYS A 123 7.18 -15.08 5.06
N THR A 124 7.95 -14.01 4.88
CA THR A 124 9.41 -14.06 4.78
C THR A 124 10.03 -14.59 6.07
N LYS A 125 9.54 -14.12 7.23
CA LYS A 125 9.98 -14.58 8.55
C LYS A 125 9.75 -16.07 8.75
N ASN A 126 8.61 -16.60 8.30
CA ASN A 126 8.32 -18.04 8.36
C ASN A 126 9.21 -18.87 7.42
N ASP A 127 9.63 -18.30 6.29
CA ASP A 127 10.55 -18.96 5.34
C ASP A 127 12.01 -18.95 5.85
N VAL A 128 12.38 -18.00 6.70
CA VAL A 128 13.72 -17.92 7.32
C VAL A 128 13.81 -18.93 8.46
N LYS A 129 14.49 -20.06 8.21
CA LYS A 129 14.73 -21.13 9.20
C LYS A 129 15.80 -20.81 10.25
N TYR A 130 16.48 -19.68 10.14
CA TYR A 130 17.61 -19.33 11.00
C TYR A 130 17.16 -18.47 12.18
N ASP A 131 17.26 -19.02 13.39
CA ASP A 131 17.03 -18.28 14.63
C ASP A 131 18.34 -17.64 15.10
N TYR A 132 18.42 -16.30 14.98
CA TYR A 132 19.54 -15.52 15.48
C TYR A 132 19.36 -15.06 16.93
N ALA A 133 18.20 -15.26 17.54
CA ALA A 133 17.90 -14.79 18.89
C ALA A 133 18.87 -15.38 19.92
N LYS A 134 19.20 -16.68 19.79
CA LYS A 134 20.18 -17.33 20.67
C LYS A 134 21.57 -16.70 20.55
N ASN A 135 22.07 -16.50 19.34
CA ASN A 135 23.37 -15.89 19.10
C ASN A 135 23.44 -14.44 19.56
N ILE A 136 22.36 -13.67 19.35
CA ILE A 136 22.26 -12.29 19.82
C ILE A 136 22.22 -12.26 21.35
N MET A 137 21.43 -13.13 21.99
CA MET A 137 21.35 -13.21 23.44
C MET A 137 22.70 -13.59 24.06
N THR A 138 23.43 -14.53 23.48
CA THR A 138 24.78 -14.88 23.94
C THR A 138 25.71 -13.68 23.88
N LYS A 139 25.70 -12.90 22.79
CA LYS A 139 26.53 -11.68 22.67
C LYS A 139 26.11 -10.54 23.59
N ILE A 140 24.82 -10.44 23.93
CA ILE A 140 24.32 -9.46 24.90
C ILE A 140 24.67 -9.87 26.34
N GLN A 141 24.66 -11.18 26.62
CA GLN A 141 25.01 -11.74 27.92
C GLN A 141 26.51 -11.85 28.16
N GLU A 142 27.34 -11.76 27.12
CA GLU A 142 28.77 -11.45 27.22
C GLU A 142 28.97 -10.02 27.76
N PHE A 143 28.52 -9.77 28.98
CA PHE A 143 29.20 -8.80 29.82
C PHE A 143 30.63 -9.31 29.99
N PRO A 144 31.66 -8.47 29.80
CA PRO A 144 33.01 -8.93 30.09
C PRO A 144 33.03 -9.40 31.54
N ASP A 145 33.52 -10.61 31.79
CA ASP A 145 33.85 -11.12 33.12
C ASP A 145 34.90 -10.19 33.76
N TYR A 146 34.48 -9.01 34.19
CA TYR A 146 35.32 -7.95 34.73
C TYR A 146 35.88 -8.38 36.10
N THR A 147 35.27 -9.38 36.72
CA THR A 147 35.56 -9.83 38.08
C THR A 147 36.64 -10.90 38.13
N THR A 148 36.70 -11.83 37.17
CA THR A 148 37.59 -13.01 37.27
C THR A 148 39.05 -12.61 37.11
N THR A 149 39.39 -11.82 36.10
CA THR A 149 40.78 -11.40 35.86
C THR A 149 41.35 -10.51 36.96
N TYR A 150 40.54 -9.63 37.56
CA TYR A 150 40.97 -8.79 38.68
C TYR A 150 41.15 -9.58 39.97
N PHE A 151 40.28 -10.56 40.23
CA PHE A 151 40.39 -11.46 41.37
C PHE A 151 41.68 -12.30 41.32
N TYR A 152 42.04 -12.88 40.17
CA TYR A 152 43.29 -13.62 40.02
C TYR A 152 44.54 -12.75 40.21
N LYS A 153 44.51 -11.50 39.72
CA LYS A 153 45.58 -10.53 39.97
C LYS A 153 45.72 -10.20 41.46
N LEU A 154 44.61 -9.96 42.15
CA LEU A 154 44.60 -9.69 43.59
C LEU A 154 45.10 -10.91 44.39
N ALA A 155 44.67 -12.10 44.03
CA ALA A 155 45.10 -13.35 44.66
C ALA A 155 46.60 -13.60 44.48
N CYS A 156 47.16 -13.35 43.29
CA CYS A 156 48.61 -13.46 43.06
C CYS A 156 49.41 -12.50 43.97
N VAL A 157 48.98 -11.24 44.07
CA VAL A 157 49.63 -10.26 44.95
C VAL A 157 49.58 -10.71 46.41
N PHE A 158 48.44 -11.22 46.87
CA PHE A 158 48.28 -11.73 48.24
C PHE A 158 49.22 -12.91 48.53
N VAL A 159 49.34 -13.87 47.61
CA VAL A 159 50.25 -15.01 47.75
C VAL A 159 51.72 -14.55 47.81
N LEU A 160 52.12 -13.57 46.97
CA LEU A 160 53.48 -13.02 47.00
C LEU A 160 53.81 -12.35 48.34
N ILE A 161 52.85 -11.65 48.95
CA ILE A 161 53.02 -11.03 50.27
C ILE A 161 53.22 -12.11 51.34
N ILE A 162 52.39 -13.16 51.35
CA ILE A 162 52.53 -14.26 52.31
C ILE A 162 53.87 -14.95 52.16
N MET A 163 54.31 -15.26 50.93
CA MET A 163 55.59 -15.90 50.69
C MET A 163 56.77 -15.03 51.13
N SER A 164 56.67 -13.71 50.95
CA SER A 164 57.70 -12.75 51.41
C SER A 164 57.78 -12.70 52.94
N ILE A 165 56.63 -12.75 53.63
CA ILE A 165 56.57 -12.79 55.10
C ILE A 165 57.17 -14.10 55.62
N ILE A 166 56.76 -15.24 55.07
CA ILE A 166 57.28 -16.56 55.48
C ILE A 166 58.78 -16.66 55.21
N GLY A 167 59.24 -16.24 54.03
CA GLY A 167 60.66 -16.20 53.69
C GLY A 167 61.47 -15.29 54.62
N GLY A 168 60.93 -14.12 54.97
CA GLY A 168 61.52 -13.21 55.94
C GLY A 168 61.62 -13.83 57.34
N PHE A 169 60.57 -14.51 57.81
CA PHE A 169 60.61 -15.22 59.10
C PHE A 169 61.64 -16.35 59.12
N ILE A 170 61.73 -17.13 58.04
CA ILE A 170 62.74 -18.20 57.94
C ILE A 170 64.15 -17.63 57.97
N TYR A 171 64.41 -16.52 57.26
CA TYR A 171 65.73 -15.87 57.25
C TYR A 171 66.13 -15.24 58.60
N LEU A 172 65.15 -14.86 59.43
CA LEU A 172 65.42 -14.20 60.71
C LEU A 172 65.55 -15.18 61.89
N TYR A 173 64.99 -16.39 61.76
CA TYR A 173 64.99 -17.42 62.80
C TYR A 173 65.85 -18.67 62.49
N LEU A 174 66.43 -18.75 61.29
CA LEU A 174 67.41 -19.76 60.88
C LEU A 174 68.77 -19.08 60.65
#